data_AF-A0A7C6UMA9-F1
#
_entry.id   AF-A0A7C6UMA9-F1
#
_cell.length_a   1.000
_cell.length_b   1.000
_cell.length_c   1.000
_cell.angle_alpha   90.00
_cell.angle_beta   90.00
_cell.angle_gamma   90.00
#
_symmetry.space_group_name_H-M   'P 1'
#
loop_
_entity.id
_entity.type
_entity.pdbx_description
1 polymer ?
#
loop_
_entity_poly.entity_id
_entity_poly.type
_entity_poly.pdbx_seq_one_letter_code
_entity_poly.pdbx_strand_id
1 'polypeptide(L)' 'MAFENIAERLQGVFKNLRGKGKLTEKDVREAMREVRLALLEADVNYRVVKEFINQLTERA' A
#
# COMPACT_ATOMS: atom_id res chain seq x y z
N MET A 1 13.63 -10.82 -11.91
CA MET A 1 13.68 -11.43 -10.55
C MET A 1 12.45 -11.01 -9.74
N ALA A 2 12.02 -11.75 -8.71
CA ALA A 2 10.81 -11.44 -7.94
C ALA A 2 10.76 -10.01 -7.37
N PHE A 3 11.94 -9.45 -7.07
CA PHE A 3 12.10 -8.09 -6.55
C PHE A 3 11.82 -6.99 -7.58
N GLU A 4 12.13 -7.20 -8.85
CA GLU A 4 11.90 -6.21 -9.92
C GLU A 4 10.40 -6.02 -10.19
N ASN A 5 9.63 -7.11 -10.12
CA ASN A 5 8.19 -7.09 -10.34
C ASN A 5 7.45 -6.34 -9.21
N ILE A 6 7.96 -6.43 -7.99
CA ILE A 6 7.47 -5.66 -6.84
C ILE A 6 7.82 -4.18 -7.00
N ALA A 7 9.04 -3.87 -7.46
CA ALA A 7 9.49 -2.50 -7.66
C ALA A 7 8.65 -1.77 -8.72
N GLU A 8 8.33 -2.40 -9.84
CA GLU A 8 7.45 -1.82 -10.87
C GLU A 8 6.03 -1.57 -10.36
N ARG A 9 5.45 -2.53 -9.63
CA ARG A 9 4.11 -2.39 -9.06
C ARG A 9 4.04 -1.24 -8.05
N LEU A 10 5.04 -1.14 -7.16
CA LEU A 10 5.13 -0.04 -6.20
C LEU A 10 5.28 1.31 -6.90
N GLN A 11 6.12 1.40 -7.93
CA GLN A 11 6.25 2.64 -8.71
C GLN A 11 4.93 3.07 -9.36
N GLY A 12 4.15 2.12 -9.90
CA GLY A 12 2.83 2.41 -10.48
C GLY A 12 1.85 2.95 -9.44
N VAL A 13 1.82 2.36 -8.24
CA VAL A 13 0.96 2.81 -7.13
C VAL A 13 1.36 4.20 -6.65
N PHE A 14 2.65 4.48 -6.46
CA PHE A 14 3.13 5.80 -6.08
C PHE A 14 2.86 6.87 -7.14
N LYS A 15 2.92 6.51 -8.43
CA LYS A 15 2.61 7.43 -9.54
C LYS A 15 1.13 7.81 -9.55
N ASN A 16 0.24 6.85 -9.29
CA ASN A 16 -1.20 7.10 -9.16
C ASN A 16 -1.56 7.90 -7.90
N LEU A 17 -0.90 7.62 -6.77
CA LEU A 17 -1.06 8.39 -5.53
C LEU A 17 -0.58 9.83 -5.69
N ARG A 18 0.56 10.07 -6.36
CA ARG A 18 1.05 11.43 -6.67
C ARG A 18 0.17 12.17 -7.69
N GLY A 19 -0.51 11.45 -8.58
CA GLY A 19 -1.41 12.02 -9.59
C GLY A 19 -2.74 12.54 -9.01
N LYS A 20 -3.18 12.00 -7.86
CA LYS A 20 -4.35 12.49 -7.14
C LYS A 20 -3.93 13.66 -6.23
N GLY A 21 -4.03 14.88 -6.74
CA GLY A 21 -3.65 16.12 -6.02
C GLY A 21 -4.32 16.36 -4.66
N LYS A 22 -5.35 15.58 -4.31
CA LYS A 22 -5.87 15.38 -2.94
C LYS A 22 -6.26 13.92 -2.78
N LEU A 23 -5.72 13.27 -1.76
CA LEU A 23 -6.17 11.95 -1.33
C LEU A 23 -7.31 12.14 -0.35
N THR A 24 -8.45 11.48 -0.59
CA THR A 24 -9.55 11.46 0.37
C THR A 24 -9.36 10.29 1.32
N GLU A 25 -9.90 10.37 2.55
CA GLU A 25 -9.88 9.23 3.50
C GLU A 25 -10.44 7.94 2.87
N LYS A 26 -11.41 8.08 1.96
CA LYS A 26 -12.01 6.94 1.27
C LYS A 26 -11.02 6.26 0.33
N ASP A 27 -10.28 7.04 -0.47
CA ASP A 27 -9.22 6.52 -1.35
C ASP A 27 -8.11 5.83 -0.54
N VAL A 28 -7.72 6.41 0.59
CA VAL A 28 -6.68 5.85 1.47
C VAL A 28 -7.15 4.53 2.07
N ARG A 29 -8.40 4.45 2.57
CA ARG A 29 -8.95 3.22 3.13
C ARG A 29 -9.08 2.10 2.10
N GLU A 30 -9.47 2.40 0.87
CA GLU A 30 -9.49 1.42 -0.22
C GLU A 30 -8.08 0.93 -0.55
N ALA A 31 -7.12 1.84 -0.72
CA ALA A 31 -5.73 1.48 -1.01
C ALA A 31 -5.09 0.63 0.10
N MET A 32 -5.32 0.98 1.38
CA MET A 32 -4.82 0.20 2.51
C MET A 32 -5.39 -1.22 2.53
N ARG A 33 -6.63 -1.41 2.06
CA ARG A 33 -7.27 -2.73 2.01
C ARG A 33 -6.64 -3.62 0.94
N GLU A 34 -6.32 -3.07 -0.23
CA GLU A 34 -5.59 -3.78 -1.28
C GLU A 34 -4.17 -4.11 -0.86
N VAL A 35 -3.45 -3.15 -0.27
CA VAL A 35 -2.10 -3.34 0.27
C VAL A 35 -2.08 -4.46 1.31
N ARG A 36 -3.09 -4.53 2.19
CA ARG A 36 -3.19 -5.62 3.18
C ARG A 36 -3.26 -7.00 2.52
N LEU A 37 -4.08 -7.14 1.48
CA LEU A 37 -4.27 -8.42 0.78
C LEU A 37 -2.97 -8.81 0.06
N ALA A 38 -2.37 -7.87 -0.67
CA ALA A 38 -1.12 -8.12 -1.39
C ALA A 38 0.04 -8.51 -0.46
N LEU A 39 0.12 -7.90 0.73
CA LEU A 39 1.16 -8.26 1.71
C LEU A 39 0.92 -9.64 2.34
N LEU A 40 -0.33 -10.02 2.60
CA LEU A 40 -0.65 -11.35 3.10
C LEU A 40 -0.44 -12.45 2.06
N GLU A 41 -0.74 -12.18 0.78
CA GLU A 41 -0.45 -13.08 -0.34
C GLU A 41 1.05 -13.30 -0.58
N ALA A 42 1.88 -12.31 -0.22
CA ALA A 42 3.33 -12.38 -0.32
C ALA A 42 4.01 -13.06 0.89
N ASP A 43 3.26 -13.79 1.72
CA ASP A 43 3.74 -14.47 2.94
C ASP A 43 4.37 -13.53 3.99
N VAL A 44 3.93 -12.26 4.02
CA VAL A 44 4.39 -11.29 5.03
C VAL A 44 3.64 -11.49 6.35
N ASN A 45 4.37 -11.40 7.47
CA ASN A 45 3.80 -11.55 8.81
C ASN A 45 2.70 -10.51 9.09
N TYR A 46 1.53 -10.98 9.53
CA TYR A 46 0.38 -10.14 9.86
C TYR A 46 0.71 -8.96 10.80
N ARG A 47 1.62 -9.13 11.77
CA ARG A 47 2.00 -8.03 12.69
C ARG A 47 2.63 -6.86 11.95
N VAL A 48 3.52 -7.16 11.00
CA VAL A 48 4.20 -6.16 10.16
C VAL A 48 3.18 -5.44 9.27
N VAL A 49 2.26 -6.19 8.67
CA VAL A 49 1.19 -5.63 7.83
C VAL A 49 0.29 -4.70 8.64
N LYS A 50 -0.07 -5.08 9.87
CA LYS A 50 -0.90 -4.29 10.75
C LYS A 50 -0.21 -2.98 11.17
N GLU A 51 1.05 -3.04 11.59
CA GLU A 51 1.82 -1.84 11.92
C GLU A 51 1.98 -0.91 10.73
N PHE A 52 2.27 -1.46 9.55
CA PHE A 52 2.42 -0.68 8.32
C PHE A 52 1.15 0.11 7.97
N ILE A 53 -0.01 -0.55 8.04
CA ILE A 53 -1.30 0.10 7.77
C ILE A 53 -1.65 1.15 8.83
N ASN A 54 -1.36 0.87 10.10
CA ASN A 54 -1.60 1.83 11.17
C ASN A 54 -0.74 3.10 10.98
N GLN A 55 0.54 2.95 10.68
CA GLN A 55 1.45 4.09 10.42
C GLN A 55 1.04 4.93 9.21
N LEU A 56 0.50 4.29 8.17
CA LEU A 56 -0.01 5.00 6.99
C LEU A 56 -1.33 5.73 7.26
N THR A 57 -2.21 5.15 8.09
CA THR A 57 -3.48 5.77 8.48
C THR A 57 -3.27 6.96 9.41
N GLU A 58 -2.22 6.95 10.25
CA GLU A 58 -1.86 8.05 11.16
C GLU A 58 -1.27 9.28 10.45
N ARG A 59 -0.73 9.09 9.24
CA ARG A 59 -0.07 10.14 8.44
C ARG A 59 -0.98 10.77 7.37
N ALA A 60 -2.14 10.16 7.12
CA ALA A 60 -3.12 10.58 6.11
C ALA A 60 -4.15 11.56 6.69
#